data_AF-A0A355UCG0-F1
#
_entry.id   AF-A0A355UCG0-F1
#
_cell.length_a   1.000
_cell.length_b   1.000
_cell.length_c   1.000
_cell.angle_alpha   90.00
_cell.angle_beta   90.00
_cell.angle_gamma   90.00
#
_symmetry.space_group_name_H-M   'P 1'
#
loop_
_entity.id
_entity.type
_entity.pdbx_description
1 polymer ?
#
loop_
_entity_poly.entity_id
_entity_poly.type
_entity_poly.pdbx_seq_one_letter_code
_entity_poly.pdbx_strand_id
1 'polypeptide(L)'
;MNFKKYTTWGLAINLILITSTSVAQTYKSSSWSTNFYLGGSNLLGDLGGSRFIGNRGIFDYNIRANRLALGTGLTMNSGAFSVGLNVLGTRLVSNDAYSKQKFQVARNLSVRTNLVEVSLLTEIRPFSRSAGFNRFYVYSGLGWIYYKPMSKLNDEWYDLRKGGTEGQYLENGPGPYSEIDIIIPYGLGYKFRL
;
A
#
# COMPACT_ATOMS: atom_id res chain seq x y z
N MET A 1 -4.00 2.92 57.28
CA MET A 1 -4.22 2.86 55.81
C MET A 1 -3.00 3.51 55.14
N ASN A 2 -2.01 2.71 54.72
CA ASN A 2 -0.66 3.16 54.37
C ASN A 2 -0.48 3.32 52.85
N PHE A 3 -0.65 4.53 52.33
CA PHE A 3 -0.52 4.86 50.90
C PHE A 3 0.92 5.16 50.42
N LYS A 4 1.95 4.93 51.25
CA LYS A 4 3.34 5.38 50.96
C LYS A 4 4.28 4.34 50.32
N LYS A 5 3.83 3.12 49.97
CA LYS A 5 4.73 2.06 49.47
C LYS A 5 4.75 1.81 47.95
N TYR A 6 3.84 2.41 47.17
CA TYR A 6 3.75 2.14 45.72
C TYR A 6 4.33 3.25 44.82
N THR A 7 4.68 4.41 45.38
CA THR A 7 5.19 5.55 44.62
C THR A 7 6.69 5.44 44.28
N THR A 8 7.46 4.62 45.01
CA THR A 8 8.90 4.46 44.79
C THR A 8 9.24 3.49 43.67
N TRP A 9 8.34 2.56 43.31
CA TRP A 9 8.56 1.60 42.23
C TRP A 9 8.16 2.16 40.85
N GLY A 10 7.20 3.10 40.79
CA GLY A 10 6.80 3.77 39.55
C GLY A 10 7.87 4.73 39.00
N LEU A 11 8.68 5.33 39.87
CA LEU A 11 9.78 6.22 39.49
C LEU A 11 11.00 5.44 38.94
N ALA A 12 11.26 4.23 39.44
CA ALA A 12 12.36 3.39 38.95
C ALA A 12 12.11 2.83 37.54
N ILE A 13 10.85 2.52 37.20
CA ILE A 13 10.48 2.03 35.86
C ILE A 13 10.51 3.15 34.81
N ASN A 14 10.18 4.39 35.20
CA ASN A 14 10.33 5.55 34.30
C ASN A 14 11.81 5.91 34.04
N LEU A 15 12.71 5.64 34.98
CA LEU A 15 14.14 5.95 34.84
C LEU A 15 14.88 4.99 33.88
N ILE A 16 14.36 3.77 33.67
CA ILE A 16 14.96 2.76 32.78
C ILE A 16 14.61 2.98 31.29
N LEU A 17 13.59 3.79 30.99
CA LEU A 17 13.17 4.13 29.62
C LEU A 17 13.95 5.30 28.98
N ILE A 18 14.95 5.86 29.68
CA ILE A 18 15.76 7.01 29.20
C ILE A 18 17.21 6.59 28.89
N THR A 19 17.48 5.31 28.63
CA THR A 19 18.78 4.90 28.06
C THR A 19 18.85 5.36 26.60
N SER A 20 19.27 6.61 26.44
CA SER A 20 19.70 7.22 25.21
C SER A 20 20.89 6.43 24.68
N THR A 21 20.64 5.58 23.68
CA THR A 21 21.69 4.98 22.89
C THR A 21 22.39 6.10 22.10
N SER A 22 23.50 6.57 22.65
CA SER A 22 24.41 7.48 21.96
C SER A 22 25.08 6.73 20.81
N VAL A 23 24.55 6.92 19.61
CA VAL A 23 25.19 6.48 18.37
C VAL A 23 26.20 7.54 17.95
N ALA A 24 27.47 7.14 17.79
CA ALA A 24 28.50 8.00 17.21
C ALA A 24 28.07 8.48 15.82
N GLN A 25 27.77 9.77 15.68
CA GLN A 25 27.36 10.37 14.40
C GLN A 25 28.59 10.54 13.50
N THR A 26 28.81 9.57 12.60
CA THR A 26 29.56 9.87 11.36
C THR A 26 28.74 10.91 10.61
N TYR A 27 29.29 12.10 10.36
CA TYR A 27 28.64 13.19 9.61
C TYR A 27 28.29 12.74 8.19
N LYS A 28 27.15 12.07 8.06
CA LYS A 28 26.52 11.76 6.79
C LYS A 28 25.31 12.69 6.72
N SER A 29 25.41 13.73 5.91
CA SER A 29 24.35 14.75 5.73
C SER A 29 23.01 14.05 5.47
N SER A 30 22.18 13.99 6.52
CA SER A 30 20.83 13.46 6.43
C SER A 30 19.90 14.62 6.13
N SER A 31 19.03 14.47 5.13
CA SER A 31 18.06 15.50 4.75
C SER A 31 16.66 14.92 4.77
N TRP A 32 15.71 15.71 5.27
CA TRP A 32 14.30 15.35 5.26
C TRP A 32 13.65 15.95 4.03
N SER A 33 12.82 15.16 3.34
CA SER A 33 12.01 15.62 2.22
C SER A 33 10.56 15.21 2.44
N THR A 34 9.65 16.13 2.13
CA THR A 34 8.23 15.84 2.02
C THR A 34 7.92 15.46 0.58
N ASN A 35 7.21 14.36 0.38
CA ASN A 35 6.82 13.85 -0.92
C ASN A 35 5.32 14.01 -1.13
N PHE A 36 4.91 14.34 -2.34
CA PHE A 36 3.53 14.28 -2.78
C PHE A 36 3.42 13.28 -3.93
N TYR A 37 2.37 12.46 -3.91
CA TYR A 37 2.14 11.42 -4.89
C TYR A 37 0.87 11.72 -5.68
N LEU A 38 0.97 11.60 -7.00
CA LEU A 38 -0.12 11.68 -7.95
C LEU A 38 0.08 10.54 -8.95
N GLY A 39 -0.89 9.65 -9.04
CA GLY A 39 -0.76 8.46 -9.88
C GLY A 39 -2.10 7.89 -10.31
N GLY A 40 -2.04 6.80 -11.06
CA GLY A 40 -3.19 5.96 -11.40
C GLY A 40 -3.14 4.65 -10.65
N SER A 41 -4.29 4.03 -10.45
CA SER A 41 -4.43 2.74 -9.79
C SER A 41 -5.32 1.81 -10.60
N ASN A 42 -5.06 0.51 -10.51
CA ASN A 42 -5.79 -0.52 -11.25
C ASN A 42 -5.86 -1.80 -10.42
N LEU A 43 -6.99 -2.50 -10.49
CA LEU A 43 -7.16 -3.80 -9.85
C LEU A 43 -6.88 -4.89 -10.87
N LEU A 44 -5.83 -5.67 -10.62
CA LEU A 44 -5.45 -6.83 -11.43
C LEU A 44 -5.82 -8.08 -10.64
N GLY A 45 -6.88 -8.78 -11.06
CA GLY A 45 -7.40 -9.97 -10.40
C GLY A 45 -8.15 -10.86 -11.39
N ASP A 46 -8.91 -11.84 -10.90
CA ASP A 46 -9.77 -12.69 -11.76
C ASP A 46 -10.99 -11.92 -12.34
N LEU A 47 -11.31 -10.80 -11.69
CA LEU A 47 -12.37 -9.88 -12.08
C LEU A 47 -11.82 -8.82 -13.02
N GLY A 48 -12.55 -8.58 -14.10
CA GLY A 48 -12.10 -7.75 -15.19
C GLY A 48 -11.06 -8.45 -16.06
N GLY A 49 -10.46 -7.67 -16.95
CA GLY A 49 -9.45 -8.18 -17.87
C GLY A 49 -9.07 -7.16 -18.92
N SER A 50 -7.94 -7.41 -19.55
CA SER A 50 -7.45 -6.73 -20.72
C SER A 50 -8.19 -7.19 -21.97
N ARG A 51 -7.89 -6.53 -23.07
CA ARG A 51 -8.44 -6.86 -24.39
C ARG A 51 -7.90 -8.17 -24.98
N PHE A 52 -7.00 -8.87 -24.29
CA PHE A 52 -6.31 -10.06 -24.78
C PHE A 52 -6.73 -11.31 -24.02
N ILE A 53 -7.06 -12.38 -24.75
CA ILE A 53 -7.48 -13.65 -24.16
C ILE A 53 -6.22 -14.38 -23.65
N GLY A 54 -6.20 -14.73 -22.36
CA GLY A 54 -5.14 -15.54 -21.76
C GLY A 54 -3.95 -14.76 -21.18
N ASN A 55 -4.01 -13.43 -21.12
CA ASN A 55 -3.01 -12.63 -20.44
C ASN A 55 -3.24 -12.63 -18.92
N ARG A 56 -2.16 -12.76 -18.15
CA ARG A 56 -2.16 -12.65 -16.68
C ARG A 56 -1.15 -11.58 -16.27
N GLY A 57 -1.35 -10.95 -15.12
CA GLY A 57 -0.42 -9.99 -14.56
C GLY A 57 -0.46 -8.62 -15.24
N ILE A 58 0.70 -8.02 -15.48
CA ILE A 58 0.82 -6.62 -15.95
C ILE A 58 0.16 -6.32 -17.30
N PHE A 59 0.03 -7.34 -18.15
CA PHE A 59 -0.61 -7.19 -19.47
C PHE A 59 -2.13 -7.23 -19.39
N ASP A 60 -2.69 -7.47 -18.19
CA ASP A 60 -4.12 -7.47 -17.94
C ASP A 60 -4.70 -6.07 -17.60
N TYR A 61 -3.89 -5.04 -17.82
CA TYR A 61 -4.20 -3.66 -17.45
C TYR A 61 -5.42 -3.09 -18.18
N ASN A 62 -6.35 -2.54 -17.40
CA ASN A 62 -7.57 -1.96 -17.94
C ASN A 62 -7.64 -0.44 -17.71
N ILE A 63 -7.44 0.33 -18.78
CA ILE A 63 -7.44 1.81 -18.73
C ILE A 63 -8.78 2.37 -18.21
N ARG A 64 -9.92 1.72 -18.47
CA ARG A 64 -11.25 2.18 -18.01
C ARG A 64 -11.44 2.02 -16.49
N ALA A 65 -10.73 1.06 -15.91
CA ALA A 65 -10.68 0.83 -14.48
C ALA A 65 -9.70 1.77 -13.75
N ASN A 66 -8.93 2.60 -14.48
CA ASN A 66 -7.97 3.50 -13.86
C ASN A 66 -8.64 4.54 -12.97
N ARG A 67 -8.10 4.74 -11.77
CA ARG A 67 -8.58 5.73 -10.81
C ARG A 67 -7.40 6.49 -10.24
N LEU A 68 -7.64 7.77 -9.98
CA LEU A 68 -6.66 8.65 -9.39
C LEU A 68 -6.22 8.14 -8.02
N ALA A 69 -4.91 8.05 -7.83
CA ALA A 69 -4.25 7.77 -6.58
C ALA A 69 -3.52 9.04 -6.12
N LEU A 70 -3.71 9.39 -4.85
CA LEU A 70 -3.09 10.54 -4.22
C LEU A 70 -2.40 10.10 -2.95
N GLY A 71 -1.28 10.73 -2.61
CA GLY A 71 -0.57 10.39 -1.39
C GLY A 71 0.39 11.46 -0.94
N THR A 72 0.92 11.27 0.25
CA THR A 72 1.96 12.12 0.83
C THR A 72 2.91 11.27 1.68
N GLY A 73 4.11 11.78 1.94
CA GLY A 73 5.06 11.06 2.78
C GLY A 73 6.22 11.92 3.24
N LEU A 74 6.96 11.39 4.20
CA LEU A 74 8.18 11.97 4.75
C LEU A 74 9.32 10.99 4.52
N THR A 75 10.41 11.47 3.91
CA THR A 75 11.58 10.65 3.60
C THR A 75 12.83 11.26 4.19
N MET A 76 13.59 10.43 4.90
CA MET A 76 14.94 10.72 5.33
C MET A 76 15.92 10.21 4.29
N ASN A 77 16.69 11.11 3.69
CA ASN A 77 17.67 10.82 2.65
C ASN A 77 19.08 10.82 3.25
N SER A 78 19.82 9.72 3.08
CA SER A 78 21.19 9.54 3.55
C SER A 78 22.10 9.08 2.40
N GLY A 79 22.51 10.02 1.56
CA GLY A 79 23.36 9.77 0.39
C GLY A 79 22.65 8.91 -0.67
N ALA A 80 23.16 7.70 -0.91
CA ALA A 80 22.62 6.76 -1.89
C ALA A 80 21.41 5.94 -1.39
N PHE A 81 21.10 6.04 -0.09
CA PHE A 81 20.01 5.33 0.57
C PHE A 81 18.98 6.33 1.09
N SER A 82 17.70 6.02 1.01
CA SER A 82 16.64 6.85 1.60
C SER A 82 15.56 5.97 2.20
N VAL A 83 14.96 6.40 3.31
CA VAL A 83 13.88 5.69 3.98
C VAL A 83 12.75 6.66 4.23
N GLY A 84 11.53 6.29 3.86
CA GLY A 84 10.38 7.17 4.04
C GLY A 84 9.11 6.44 4.42
N LEU A 85 8.30 7.13 5.22
CA LEU A 85 6.94 6.73 5.54
C LEU A 85 5.98 7.44 4.58
N ASN A 86 5.12 6.68 3.93
CA ASN A 86 4.20 7.15 2.91
C ASN A 86 2.79 6.71 3.23
N VAL A 87 1.83 7.56 2.88
CA VAL A 87 0.41 7.28 2.96
C VAL A 87 -0.21 7.57 1.60
N LEU A 88 -0.95 6.62 1.06
CA LEU A 88 -1.61 6.72 -0.24
C LEU A 88 -3.09 6.36 -0.11
N GLY A 89 -3.95 7.19 -0.67
CA GLY A 89 -5.37 6.95 -0.81
C GLY A 89 -5.74 6.77 -2.27
N THR A 90 -6.48 5.72 -2.57
CA THR A 90 -7.02 5.50 -3.90
C THR A 90 -8.34 4.74 -3.86
N ARG A 91 -9.00 4.66 -5.01
CA ARG A 91 -10.14 3.77 -5.23
C ARG A 91 -9.77 2.78 -6.31
N LEU A 92 -9.93 1.50 -6.06
CA LEU A 92 -9.80 0.47 -7.08
C LEU A 92 -11.17 0.08 -7.60
N VAL A 93 -11.27 -0.15 -8.91
CA VAL A 93 -12.50 -0.61 -9.57
C VAL A 93 -12.12 -1.74 -10.52
N SER A 94 -12.94 -2.78 -10.57
CA SER A 94 -12.92 -3.77 -11.66
C SER A 94 -14.34 -4.12 -12.08
N ASN A 95 -14.52 -4.43 -13.36
CA ASN A 95 -15.80 -4.81 -13.92
C ASN A 95 -15.59 -5.75 -15.10
N ASP A 96 -16.26 -6.91 -15.06
CA ASP A 96 -16.22 -7.92 -16.11
C ASP A 96 -16.79 -7.39 -17.45
N ALA A 97 -17.67 -6.38 -17.42
CA ALA A 97 -18.19 -5.71 -18.61
C ALA A 97 -17.10 -5.01 -19.43
N TYR A 98 -15.92 -4.76 -18.85
CA TYR A 98 -14.79 -4.17 -19.57
C TYR A 98 -13.91 -5.21 -20.29
N SER A 99 -14.15 -6.50 -20.04
CA SER A 99 -13.43 -7.59 -20.69
C SER A 99 -13.98 -7.92 -22.07
N LYS A 100 -13.16 -8.55 -22.90
CA LYS A 100 -13.57 -9.14 -24.19
C LYS A 100 -13.89 -10.64 -24.10
N GLN A 101 -13.63 -11.28 -22.97
CA GLN A 101 -13.85 -12.71 -22.79
C GLN A 101 -15.33 -12.98 -22.52
N LYS A 102 -15.95 -13.85 -23.34
CA LYS A 102 -17.38 -14.18 -23.23
C LYS A 102 -17.77 -14.71 -21.84
N PHE A 103 -16.90 -15.49 -21.20
CA PHE A 103 -17.18 -16.02 -19.86
C PHE A 103 -17.24 -14.92 -18.80
N GLN A 104 -16.31 -13.95 -18.81
CA GLN A 104 -16.32 -12.83 -17.85
C GLN A 104 -17.55 -11.96 -18.08
N VAL A 105 -17.81 -11.58 -19.33
CA VAL A 105 -19.00 -10.79 -19.68
C VAL A 105 -20.30 -11.49 -19.25
N ALA A 106 -20.37 -12.82 -19.36
CA ALA A 106 -21.53 -13.59 -18.90
C ALA A 106 -21.68 -13.61 -17.37
N ARG A 107 -20.59 -13.56 -16.60
CA ARG A 107 -20.63 -13.43 -15.12
C ARG A 107 -21.10 -12.03 -14.69
N ASN A 108 -20.75 -10.99 -15.48
CA ASN A 108 -21.15 -9.60 -15.26
C ASN A 108 -20.93 -9.09 -13.83
N LEU A 109 -19.79 -9.44 -13.23
CA LEU A 109 -19.43 -9.04 -11.87
C LEU A 109 -18.77 -7.66 -11.86
N SER A 110 -19.02 -6.90 -10.79
CA SER A 110 -18.41 -5.59 -10.58
C SER A 110 -17.93 -5.44 -9.15
N VAL A 111 -16.76 -4.84 -8.97
CA VAL A 111 -16.18 -4.59 -7.65
C VAL A 111 -15.60 -3.19 -7.60
N ARG A 112 -15.80 -2.52 -6.47
CA ARG A 112 -15.22 -1.24 -6.12
C ARG A 112 -14.70 -1.32 -4.70
N THR A 113 -13.45 -0.93 -4.47
CA THR A 113 -12.90 -0.84 -3.12
C THR A 113 -12.20 0.49 -2.93
N ASN A 114 -12.45 1.15 -1.80
CA ASN A 114 -11.61 2.26 -1.37
C ASN A 114 -10.39 1.65 -0.66
N LEU A 115 -9.22 2.16 -0.96
CA LEU A 115 -7.95 1.64 -0.46
C LEU A 115 -7.16 2.79 0.17
N VAL A 116 -6.68 2.54 1.38
CA VAL A 116 -5.69 3.39 2.05
C VAL A 116 -4.47 2.53 2.33
N GLU A 117 -3.31 2.99 1.91
CA GLU A 117 -2.03 2.33 2.10
C GLU A 117 -1.16 3.18 3.04
N VAL A 118 -0.52 2.52 4.00
CA VAL A 118 0.58 3.09 4.79
C VAL A 118 1.80 2.23 4.57
N SER A 119 2.88 2.79 4.04
CA SER A 119 4.07 2.02 3.67
C SER A 119 5.37 2.69 4.11
N LEU A 120 6.29 1.86 4.61
CA LEU A 120 7.68 2.21 4.86
C LEU A 120 8.49 1.79 3.64
N LEU A 121 8.97 2.76 2.88
CA LEU A 121 9.71 2.55 1.64
C LEU A 121 11.20 2.82 1.85
N THR A 122 12.02 1.96 1.28
CA THR A 122 13.46 2.16 1.16
C THR A 122 13.81 2.39 -0.30
N GLU A 123 14.62 3.42 -0.59
CA GLU A 123 15.08 3.79 -1.92
C GLU A 123 16.59 3.60 -2.01
N ILE A 124 17.05 2.97 -3.09
CA ILE A 124 18.47 2.81 -3.42
C ILE A 124 18.73 3.41 -4.81
N ARG A 125 19.85 4.10 -4.96
CA ARG A 125 20.34 4.64 -6.25
C ARG A 125 21.52 3.79 -6.74
N PRO A 126 21.28 2.67 -7.45
CA PRO A 126 22.33 1.72 -7.81
C PRO A 126 23.40 2.34 -8.73
N PHE A 127 23.00 3.28 -9.60
CA PHE A 127 23.89 3.90 -10.58
C PHE A 127 24.33 5.32 -10.22
N SER A 128 24.33 5.68 -8.94
CA SER A 128 24.63 7.05 -8.45
C SER A 128 25.95 7.65 -8.99
N ARG A 129 26.94 6.80 -9.33
CA ARG A 129 28.24 7.20 -9.87
C ARG A 129 28.32 7.23 -11.41
N SER A 130 27.30 6.76 -12.13
CA SER A 130 27.29 6.68 -13.59
C SER A 130 26.74 7.95 -14.24
N ALA A 131 27.44 8.48 -15.25
CA ALA A 131 26.96 9.62 -16.01
C ALA A 131 25.66 9.23 -16.78
N GLY A 132 24.61 10.05 -16.66
CA GLY A 132 23.30 9.82 -17.30
C GLY A 132 22.31 8.95 -16.50
N PHE A 133 22.80 7.91 -15.82
CA PHE A 133 21.95 6.99 -15.02
C PHE A 133 21.93 7.29 -13.51
N ASN A 134 22.66 8.28 -13.04
CA ASN A 134 22.75 8.64 -11.61
C ASN A 134 21.43 9.02 -10.92
N ARG A 135 20.36 9.27 -11.67
CA ARG A 135 19.05 9.65 -11.14
C ARG A 135 18.04 8.52 -11.09
N PHE A 136 18.42 7.34 -11.61
CA PHE A 136 17.62 6.13 -11.49
C PHE A 136 17.61 5.66 -10.05
N TYR A 137 16.43 5.36 -9.54
CA TYR A 137 16.25 4.78 -8.22
C TYR A 137 15.30 3.58 -8.30
N VAL A 138 15.57 2.62 -7.43
CA VAL A 138 14.69 1.48 -7.17
C VAL A 138 14.23 1.62 -5.73
N TYR A 139 12.97 1.34 -5.48
CA TYR A 139 12.43 1.32 -4.13
C TYR A 139 11.71 0.01 -3.86
N SER A 140 11.76 -0.40 -2.60
CA SER A 140 11.02 -1.52 -2.06
C SER A 140 10.74 -1.28 -0.59
N GLY A 141 9.68 -1.88 -0.06
CA GLY A 141 9.26 -1.63 1.30
C GLY A 141 8.28 -2.65 1.83
N LEU A 142 7.76 -2.33 3.01
CA LEU A 142 6.67 -3.04 3.65
C LEU A 142 5.58 -2.04 3.97
N GLY A 143 4.33 -2.46 3.85
CA GLY A 143 3.20 -1.62 4.19
C GLY A 143 1.99 -2.41 4.61
N TRP A 144 0.96 -1.66 4.96
CA TRP A 144 -0.35 -2.16 5.29
C TRP A 144 -1.36 -1.46 4.39
N ILE A 145 -2.31 -2.23 3.89
CA ILE A 145 -3.46 -1.71 3.16
C ILE A 145 -4.70 -1.92 4.00
N TYR A 146 -5.53 -0.89 4.08
CA TYR A 146 -6.92 -1.00 4.50
C TYR A 146 -7.79 -0.97 3.25
N TYR A 147 -8.67 -1.96 3.10
CA TYR A 147 -9.56 -2.04 1.95
C TYR A 147 -10.95 -2.53 2.34
N LYS A 148 -11.95 -2.05 1.61
CA LYS A 148 -13.35 -2.42 1.81
C LYS A 148 -14.06 -2.58 0.47
N PRO A 149 -14.14 -3.81 -0.05
CA PRO A 149 -14.68 -4.05 -1.38
C PRO A 149 -16.21 -4.13 -1.33
N MET A 150 -16.82 -3.51 -2.33
CA MET A 150 -18.25 -3.35 -2.49
C MET A 150 -18.63 -3.72 -3.92
N SER A 151 -19.82 -4.27 -4.10
CA SER A 151 -20.41 -4.53 -5.43
C SER A 151 -21.74 -3.80 -5.56
N LYS A 152 -22.13 -3.52 -6.79
CA LYS A 152 -23.41 -2.90 -7.10
C LYS A 152 -24.40 -3.97 -7.56
N LEU A 153 -25.52 -4.10 -6.87
CA LEU A 153 -26.64 -4.97 -7.23
C LEU A 153 -27.93 -4.17 -7.15
N ASN A 154 -28.76 -4.19 -8.21
CA ASN A 154 -30.05 -3.47 -8.28
C ASN A 154 -29.97 -1.99 -7.85
N ASP A 155 -28.96 -1.28 -8.34
CA ASP A 155 -28.67 0.13 -8.01
C ASP A 155 -28.21 0.44 -6.58
N GLU A 156 -28.07 -0.56 -5.72
CA GLU A 156 -27.56 -0.43 -4.36
C GLU A 156 -26.15 -1.01 -4.19
N TRP A 157 -25.38 -0.44 -3.27
CA TRP A 157 -24.02 -0.88 -2.95
C TRP A 157 -24.02 -1.81 -1.75
N TYR A 158 -23.53 -3.03 -1.96
CA TYR A 158 -23.43 -4.05 -0.94
C TYR A 158 -21.98 -4.31 -0.53
N ASP A 159 -21.77 -4.48 0.77
CA ASP A 159 -20.48 -4.82 1.36
C ASP A 159 -20.17 -6.30 1.13
N LEU A 160 -19.17 -6.59 0.29
CA LEU A 160 -18.83 -7.96 -0.10
C LEU A 160 -18.32 -8.78 1.08
N ARG A 161 -17.69 -8.11 2.07
CA ARG A 161 -17.18 -8.77 3.27
C ARG A 161 -18.32 -9.37 4.09
N LYS A 162 -19.40 -8.61 4.28
CA LYS A 162 -20.58 -9.04 5.01
C LYS A 162 -21.44 -10.02 4.21
N GLY A 163 -21.35 -9.95 2.88
CA GLY A 163 -22.08 -10.84 1.97
C GLY A 163 -21.51 -12.26 1.90
N GLY A 164 -20.31 -12.52 2.43
CA GLY A 164 -19.76 -13.87 2.50
C GLY A 164 -19.48 -14.52 1.13
N THR A 165 -19.15 -13.71 0.11
CA THR A 165 -19.22 -14.12 -1.30
C THR A 165 -18.22 -15.18 -1.73
N GLU A 166 -17.29 -15.57 -0.86
CA GLU A 166 -16.29 -16.62 -1.12
C GLU A 166 -16.49 -17.83 -0.19
N GLY A 167 -17.70 -17.99 0.38
CA GLY A 167 -18.04 -19.12 1.25
C GLY A 167 -17.77 -18.89 2.73
N GLN A 168 -17.70 -17.63 3.18
CA GLN A 168 -17.24 -17.27 4.53
C GLN A 168 -18.27 -17.54 5.66
N TYR A 169 -19.46 -18.04 5.31
CA TYR A 169 -20.53 -18.36 6.27
C TYR A 169 -21.14 -19.75 6.02
N LEU A 170 -20.43 -20.63 5.32
CA LEU A 170 -20.83 -22.03 5.17
C LEU A 170 -20.56 -22.79 6.47
N GLU A 171 -21.23 -23.93 6.68
CA GLU A 171 -21.15 -24.76 7.90
C GLU A 171 -19.71 -25.22 8.23
N ASN A 172 -18.79 -25.15 7.27
CA ASN A 172 -17.34 -25.36 7.42
C ASN A 172 -16.49 -24.27 6.74
N GLY A 173 -17.06 -23.08 6.53
CA GLY A 173 -16.40 -21.95 5.85
C GLY A 173 -15.52 -21.12 6.79
N PRO A 174 -14.43 -20.49 6.28
CA PRO A 174 -13.64 -19.56 7.08
C PRO A 174 -14.45 -18.29 7.39
N GLY A 175 -14.19 -17.61 8.51
CA GLY A 175 -14.84 -16.31 8.80
C GLY A 175 -14.53 -15.22 7.75
N PRO A 176 -15.16 -14.03 7.85
CA PRO A 176 -14.93 -12.94 6.91
C PRO A 176 -13.45 -12.53 6.88
N TYR A 177 -12.89 -12.31 5.67
CA TYR A 177 -11.50 -11.89 5.48
C TYR A 177 -11.17 -10.60 6.21
N SER A 178 -9.88 -10.33 6.48
CA SER A 178 -9.42 -9.13 7.18
C SER A 178 -9.65 -7.85 6.36
N GLU A 179 -9.91 -6.73 7.03
CA GLU A 179 -9.95 -5.41 6.38
C GLU A 179 -8.55 -4.82 6.16
N ILE A 180 -7.54 -5.41 6.80
CA ILE A 180 -6.15 -4.97 6.76
C ILE A 180 -5.27 -6.13 6.30
N ASP A 181 -4.43 -5.86 5.29
CA ASP A 181 -3.43 -6.81 4.79
C ASP A 181 -2.03 -6.18 4.72
N ILE A 182 -1.01 -7.03 4.75
CA ILE A 182 0.38 -6.65 4.56
C ILE A 182 0.69 -6.64 3.07
N ILE A 183 1.40 -5.60 2.63
CA ILE A 183 1.84 -5.45 1.25
C ILE A 183 3.36 -5.25 1.16
N ILE A 184 3.89 -5.56 -0.01
CA ILE A 184 5.28 -5.30 -0.38
C ILE A 184 5.25 -4.34 -1.57
N PRO A 185 5.27 -3.02 -1.34
CA PRO A 185 5.38 -2.04 -2.41
C PRO A 185 6.80 -2.06 -2.99
N TYR A 186 6.91 -2.10 -4.32
CA TYR A 186 8.18 -2.00 -5.02
C TYR A 186 8.01 -1.28 -6.35
N GLY A 187 9.12 -0.72 -6.85
CA GLY A 187 9.12 -0.03 -8.14
C GLY A 187 10.45 0.61 -8.46
N LEU A 188 10.46 1.32 -9.57
CA LEU A 188 11.62 2.03 -10.10
C LEU A 188 11.18 3.40 -10.61
N GLY A 189 12.08 4.37 -10.58
CA GLY A 189 11.79 5.72 -11.02
C GLY A 189 13.05 6.50 -11.39
N TYR A 190 12.84 7.71 -11.91
CA TYR A 190 13.90 8.60 -12.33
C TYR A 190 13.66 10.00 -11.76
N LYS A 191 14.68 10.60 -11.13
CA LYS A 191 14.56 11.92 -10.50
C LYS A 191 14.91 13.03 -11.48
N PHE A 192 14.09 14.07 -11.52
CA PHE A 192 14.37 15.32 -12.21
C PHE A 192 14.57 16.43 -11.18
N ARG A 193 15.58 17.27 -11.37
CA ARG A 193 15.73 18.50 -10.59
C ARG A 193 14.96 19.58 -11.35
N LEU A 194 14.01 20.20 -10.66
CA LEU A 194 13.32 21.40 -11.11
C LEU A 194 14.09 22.62 -10.59
#